data_AF-A0A527HIH6-F1
#
_entry.id   AF-A0A527HIH6-F1
#
_cell.length_a   1.000
_cell.length_b   1.000
_cell.length_c   1.000
_cell.angle_alpha   90.00
_cell.angle_beta   90.00
_cell.angle_gamma   90.00
#
_symmetry.space_group_name_H-M   'P 1'
#
loop_
_entity.id
_entity.type
_entity.pdbx_description
1 polymer ?
#
loop_
_entity_poly.entity_id
_entity_poly.type
_entity_poly.pdbx_seq_one_letter_code
_entity_poly.pdbx_strand_id
1 'polypeptide(L)' 'MPMRRIALMTAAILLAAAGLAEARPDTRTMSCDQLRQLLQSRHAVVLTTGPNTYDRYVRQFG' A
#
# COMPACT_ATOMS: atom_id res chain seq x y z
N MET A 1 22.05 23.98 -20.01
CA MET A 1 21.07 22.97 -20.48
C MET A 1 21.00 21.66 -19.69
N PRO A 2 22.06 21.11 -19.04
CA PRO A 2 21.93 19.84 -18.30
C PRO A 2 21.21 20.01 -16.96
N MET A 3 21.42 21.13 -16.26
CA MET A 3 20.81 21.43 -14.94
C MET A 3 19.28 21.38 -14.96
N ARG A 4 18.66 21.93 -16.02
CA ARG A 4 17.20 21.92 -16.21
C ARG A 4 16.66 20.51 -16.45
N ARG A 5 17.39 19.68 -17.19
CA ARG A 5 17.00 18.28 -17.42
C ARG A 5 17.10 17.46 -16.15
N ILE A 6 18.17 17.66 -15.38
CA ILE A 6 18.35 17.01 -14.07
C ILE A 6 17.21 17.40 -13.14
N ALA A 7 16.92 18.70 -12.99
CA ALA A 7 15.84 19.18 -12.13
C ALA A 7 14.46 18.62 -12.50
N LEU A 8 14.15 18.54 -13.81
CA LEU A 8 12.89 17.95 -14.28
C LEU A 8 12.79 16.45 -14.00
N MET A 9 13.88 15.71 -14.18
CA MET A 9 13.92 14.27 -13.87
C MET A 9 13.77 14.02 -12.36
N THR A 10 14.45 14.82 -11.52
CA THR A 10 14.34 14.69 -10.06
C THR A 10 12.91 14.99 -9.59
N ALA A 11 12.27 16.03 -10.15
CA ALA A 11 10.88 16.37 -9.83
C ALA A 11 9.90 15.25 -10.23
N ALA A 12 10.09 14.64 -11.40
CA ALA A 12 9.25 13.53 -11.86
C ALA A 12 9.35 12.30 -10.95
N ILE A 13 10.57 11.96 -10.50
CA ILE A 13 10.79 10.83 -9.58
C ILE A 13 10.13 11.08 -8.22
N LEU A 14 10.27 12.29 -7.67
CA LEU A 14 9.65 12.66 -6.40
C LEU A 14 8.12 12.60 -6.45
N LEU A 15 7.52 13.02 -7.58
CA LEU A 15 6.07 12.97 -7.76
C LEU A 15 5.54 11.54 -7.86
N ALA A 16 6.29 10.64 -8.50
CA ALA A 16 5.93 9.22 -8.59
C ALA A 16 6.00 8.50 -7.22
N ALA A 17 6.94 8.89 -6.35
CA ALA A 17 7.10 8.28 -5.03
C ALA A 17 6.03 8.73 -4.02
N ALA A 18 5.47 9.94 -4.16
CA ALA A 18 4.51 10.50 -3.21
C ALA A 18 3.18 9.72 -3.13
N GLY A 19 2.84 8.91 -4.14
CA GLY A 19 1.65 8.06 -4.16
C GLY A 19 1.84 6.67 -3.53
N LEU A 20 3.06 6.32 -3.08
CA LEU A 20 3.35 5.02 -2.47
C LEU A 20 3.10 5.00 -0.95
N ALA A 21 2.22 5.85 -0.45
CA ALA A 21 1.60 5.62 0.83
C ALA A 21 0.68 4.41 0.64
N GLU A 22 1.18 3.20 0.96
CA GLU A 22 0.42 1.94 0.88
C GLU A 22 -0.91 2.12 1.64
N ALA A 23 -1.98 2.34 0.88
CA ALA A 23 -3.30 2.58 1.42
C ALA A 23 -3.74 1.27 2.08
N ARG A 24 -3.83 1.26 3.41
CA ARG A 24 -4.32 0.11 4.18
C ARG A 24 -5.70 -0.28 3.63
N PRO A 25 -5.86 -1.50 3.08
CA PRO A 25 -7.15 -1.93 2.55
C PRO A 25 -8.20 -1.87 3.65
N ASP A 26 -9.34 -1.22 3.39
CA ASP A 26 -10.45 -1.11 4.33
C ASP A 26 -11.35 -2.35 4.21
N THR A 27 -11.36 -3.18 5.24
CA THR A 27 -12.14 -4.43 5.23
C THR A 27 -13.64 -4.17 5.31
N ARG A 28 -14.06 -2.96 5.70
CA ARG A 28 -15.48 -2.59 5.78
C ARG A 28 -16.13 -2.44 4.40
N THR A 29 -15.33 -2.30 3.35
CA THR A 29 -15.79 -2.19 1.96
C THR A 29 -15.50 -3.44 1.12
N MET A 30 -15.02 -4.52 1.74
CA MET A 30 -14.66 -5.77 1.05
C MET A 30 -15.61 -6.92 1.40
N SER A 31 -15.83 -7.85 0.48
CA SER A 31 -16.45 -9.13 0.79
C SER A 31 -15.47 -10.07 1.51
N CYS A 32 -15.99 -11.08 2.21
CA CYS A 32 -15.16 -12.11 2.82
C CYS A 32 -14.24 -12.79 1.79
N ASP A 33 -14.72 -13.07 0.58
CA ASP A 33 -13.91 -13.69 -0.46
C ASP A 33 -12.79 -12.79 -0.98
N GLN A 34 -13.06 -11.51 -1.16
CA GLN A 34 -12.02 -10.53 -1.52
C GLN A 34 -10.94 -10.46 -0.45
N LEU A 35 -11.34 -10.43 0.83
CA LEU A 35 -10.40 -10.45 1.94
C LEU A 35 -9.57 -11.75 1.95
N ARG A 36 -10.18 -12.92 1.74
CA ARG A 36 -9.44 -14.20 1.66
C ARG A 36 -8.40 -14.19 0.53
N GLN A 37 -8.77 -13.73 -0.66
CA GLN A 37 -7.84 -13.61 -1.79
C GLN A 37 -6.70 -12.65 -1.49
N LEU A 38 -7.00 -11.51 -0.84
CA LEU A 38 -5.99 -10.56 -0.39
C LEU A 38 -5.02 -11.19 0.62
N LEU A 39 -5.53 -11.88 1.64
CA LEU A 39 -4.70 -12.56 2.64
C LEU A 39 -3.84 -13.66 2.03
N GLN A 40 -4.35 -14.39 1.03
CA GLN A 40 -3.60 -15.43 0.33
C GLN A 40 -2.49 -14.88 -0.57
N SER A 41 -2.71 -13.72 -1.20
CA SER A 41 -1.71 -13.08 -2.09
C SER A 41 -0.60 -12.34 -1.34
N ARG A 42 -0.79 -12.00 -0.05
CA ARG A 42 0.20 -11.27 0.75
C ARG A 42 0.74 -12.11 1.92
N HIS A 43 2.03 -11.96 2.21
CA HIS A 43 2.65 -12.59 3.39
C HIS A 43 2.38 -11.80 4.68
N ALA A 44 2.34 -10.48 4.57
CA ALA A 44 1.97 -9.58 5.65
C ALA A 44 1.14 -8.43 5.10
N VAL A 45 0.10 -8.02 5.83
CA VAL A 45 -0.75 -6.88 5.46
C VAL A 45 -1.35 -6.24 6.72
N VAL A 46 -1.43 -4.91 6.73
CA VAL A 46 -2.16 -4.14 7.73
C VAL A 46 -3.46 -3.67 7.10
N LEU A 47 -4.57 -3.98 7.76
CA LEU A 47 -5.94 -3.77 7.28
C LEU A 47 -6.63 -2.73 8.17
N THR A 48 -7.44 -1.86 7.58
CA THR A 48 -8.29 -0.95 8.33
C THR A 48 -9.60 -1.67 8.66
N THR A 49 -9.95 -1.77 9.95
CA THR A 49 -11.21 -2.38 10.42
C THR A 49 -12.18 -1.37 11.01
N GLY A 50 -11.73 -0.12 11.19
CA GLY A 50 -12.50 0.98 11.74
C GLY A 50 -11.73 2.30 11.67
N PRO A 51 -12.32 3.42 12.13
CA PRO A 51 -11.73 4.74 11.99
C PRO A 51 -10.37 4.88 12.68
N ASN A 52 -10.15 4.15 13.79
CA ASN A 52 -8.90 4.15 14.55
C ASN A 52 -8.39 2.73 14.86
N THR A 53 -9.01 1.70 14.26
CA THR A 53 -8.66 0.29 14.52
C THR A 53 -8.11 -0.35 13.26
N TYR A 54 -7.09 -1.15 13.45
CA TYR A 54 -6.46 -1.91 12.38
C TYR A 54 -6.24 -3.34 12.83
N ASP A 55 -6.22 -4.24 11.86
CA ASP A 55 -5.80 -5.62 12.04
C ASP A 55 -4.48 -5.85 11.28
N ARG A 56 -3.63 -6.72 11.81
CA ARG A 56 -2.34 -7.05 11.20
C ARG A 56 -2.26 -8.54 10.99
N TYR A 57 -2.34 -8.94 9.73
CA TYR A 57 -2.11 -10.30 9.33
C TYR A 57 -0.64 -10.50 8.97
N VAL A 58 0.00 -11.47 9.61
CA VAL A 58 1.35 -11.94 9.28
C VAL A 58 1.31 -13.45 9.20
N ARG A 59 1.64 -14.02 8.05
CA ARG A 59 1.81 -15.46 7.92
C ARG A 59 3.19 -15.83 8.50
N GLN A 60 3.22 -16.71 9.49
CA GLN A 60 4.48 -17.28 9.96
C GLN A 60 5.14 -18.01 8.77
N PHE A 61 6.44 -17.78 8.57
CA PHE A 61 7.20 -18.54 7.57
C PHE A 61 7.17 -20.03 7.94
N GLY A 62 6.91 -20.88 6.94
CA GLY A 62 7.13 -22.32 7.01
C GLY A 62 8.45 -22.64 6.33
#